data_AF-A0AAW2EHE3-F1
#
_entry.id   AF-A0AAW2EHE3-F1
#
_cell.length_a   1.000
_cell.length_b   1.000
_cell.length_c   1.000
_cell.angle_alpha   90.00
_cell.angle_beta   90.00
_cell.angle_gamma   90.00
#
_symmetry.space_group_name_H-M   'P 1'
#
loop_
_entity.id
_entity.type
_entity.pdbx_description
1 polymer ?
#
loop_
_entity_poly.entity_id
_entity_poly.type
_entity_poly.pdbx_seq_one_letter_code
_entity_poly.pdbx_strand_id
1 'polypeptide(L)'
;MGNLFALSGKKWRNLRVKLTPTFTSGKIKQMFTVLKESSDELTKYLEVKAQMKDSIDIKDIFARYTTDVIMTTAFGVKSNCIEEPNNEYRSMGKKIFDINSIWIALFMFAPQILEFFSISLTPREVSSFYMNMFRENVEYRDKHNVVRHDFMNLLIQLMKKGYVESDGDKNGIDEPC
;
A
#
# COMPACT_ATOMS: atom_id res chain seq x y z
N MET A 1 3.65 -18.68 4.57
CA MET A 1 2.80 -17.52 4.86
C MET A 1 3.57 -16.54 5.72
N GLY A 2 3.69 -15.28 5.31
CA GLY A 2 4.51 -14.29 6.03
C GLY A 2 4.04 -12.87 5.81
N ASN A 3 2.78 -12.57 6.12
CA ASN A 3 2.29 -11.21 6.26
C ASN A 3 1.93 -10.95 7.73
N LEU A 4 1.94 -9.68 8.14
CA LEU A 4 1.75 -9.31 9.55
C LEU A 4 0.41 -9.82 10.12
N PHE A 5 -0.65 -9.88 9.31
CA PHE A 5 -1.99 -10.28 9.75
C PHE A 5 -2.12 -11.78 10.06
N ALA A 6 -1.35 -12.62 9.37
CA ALA A 6 -1.37 -14.07 9.56
C ALA A 6 -0.33 -14.57 10.59
N LEU A 7 0.62 -13.72 11.01
CA LEU A 7 1.60 -14.09 12.03
C LEU A 7 1.00 -14.02 13.44
N SER A 8 1.48 -14.88 14.32
CA SER A 8 1.09 -14.90 15.74
C SER A 8 2.31 -14.86 16.68
N GLY A 9 2.04 -14.58 17.96
CA GLY A 9 3.02 -14.64 19.05
C GLY A 9 4.25 -13.72 18.85
N LYS A 10 5.43 -14.26 19.15
CA LYS A 10 6.71 -13.52 19.07
C LYS A 10 7.02 -13.03 17.65
N LYS A 11 6.69 -13.82 16.61
CA LYS A 11 6.95 -13.45 15.21
C LYS A 11 6.15 -12.21 14.82
N TRP A 12 4.86 -12.19 15.14
CA TRP A 12 4.01 -11.01 14.96
C TRP A 12 4.53 -9.80 15.71
N ARG A 13 4.84 -9.96 17.01
CA ARG A 13 5.34 -8.86 17.85
C ARG A 13 6.60 -8.24 17.26
N ASN A 14 7.55 -9.08 16.86
CA ASN A 14 8.82 -8.62 16.27
C ASN A 14 8.60 -7.85 14.97
N LEU A 15 7.72 -8.33 14.08
CA LEU A 15 7.44 -7.63 12.83
C LEU A 15 6.65 -6.32 13.06
N ARG A 16 5.67 -6.33 13.97
CA ARG A 16 4.89 -5.15 14.32
C ARG A 16 5.77 -4.02 14.87
N VAL A 17 6.69 -4.35 15.79
CA VAL A 17 7.60 -3.35 16.39
C VAL A 17 8.48 -2.71 15.30
N LYS A 18 8.92 -3.48 14.31
CA LYS A 18 9.71 -2.96 13.18
C LYS A 18 8.92 -2.04 12.25
N LEU A 19 7.64 -2.32 12.02
CA LEU A 19 6.79 -1.53 11.13
C LEU A 19 6.14 -0.31 11.80
N THR A 20 5.95 -0.33 13.13
CA THR A 20 5.27 0.77 13.85
C THR A 20 5.87 2.16 13.58
N PRO A 21 7.21 2.34 13.50
CA PRO A 21 7.82 3.64 13.21
C PRO A 21 7.49 4.24 11.84
N THR A 22 6.94 3.46 10.88
CA THR A 22 6.55 3.98 9.57
C THR A 22 5.18 4.67 9.58
N PHE A 23 4.39 4.49 10.65
CA PHE A 23 3.03 5.00 10.79
C PHE A 23 2.89 6.04 11.91
N THR A 24 3.97 6.76 12.25
CA THR A 24 3.87 7.90 13.17
C THR A 24 3.10 9.05 12.50
N SER A 25 2.56 9.96 13.31
CA SER A 25 1.89 11.16 12.79
C SER A 25 2.81 12.00 11.88
N GLY A 26 4.12 12.05 12.18
CA GLY A 26 5.11 12.75 11.36
C GLY A 26 5.29 12.11 9.98
N LYS A 27 5.45 10.78 9.92
CA LYS A 27 5.54 10.04 8.65
C LYS A 27 4.24 10.11 7.85
N ILE A 28 3.08 10.00 8.50
CA ILE A 28 1.77 10.15 7.83
C ILE A 28 1.63 11.57 7.26
N LYS A 29 2.05 12.60 7.99
CA LYS A 29 2.07 13.98 7.49
C LYS A 29 3.01 14.16 6.30
N GLN A 30 4.17 13.49 6.28
CA GLN A 30 5.06 13.50 5.10
C GLN A 30 4.39 12.88 3.86
N MET A 31 3.59 11.82 4.05
CA MET A 31 2.83 11.18 2.97
C MET A 31 1.56 11.94 2.57
N PHE A 32 1.14 12.95 3.33
CA PHE A 32 -0.10 13.70 3.09
C PHE A 32 -0.15 14.38 1.72
N THR A 33 0.99 14.86 1.22
CA THR A 33 1.07 15.47 -0.12
C THR A 33 0.56 14.53 -1.20
N VAL A 34 0.94 13.25 -1.12
CA VAL A 34 0.54 12.22 -2.07
C VAL A 34 -0.97 11.93 -1.96
N LEU A 35 -1.49 11.89 -0.73
CA LEU A 35 -2.93 11.73 -0.49
C LEU A 35 -3.74 12.91 -1.05
N LYS A 36 -3.24 14.13 -0.88
CA LYS A 36 -3.87 15.35 -1.39
C LYS A 36 -3.93 15.33 -2.92
N GLU A 37 -2.84 14.96 -3.59
CA GLU A 37 -2.80 14.86 -5.06
C GLU A 37 -3.87 13.91 -5.61
N SER A 38 -3.97 12.69 -5.09
CA SER A 38 -5.03 11.74 -5.49
C SER A 38 -6.44 12.25 -5.13
N SER A 39 -6.58 13.10 -4.11
CA SER A 39 -7.88 13.68 -3.71
C SER A 39 -8.30 14.83 -4.63
N ASP A 40 -7.34 15.62 -5.09
CA ASP A 40 -7.57 16.67 -6.10
C ASP A 40 -7.99 16.01 -7.43
N GLU A 41 -7.42 14.86 -7.80
CA GLU A 41 -7.84 14.06 -8.97
C GLU A 41 -9.25 13.49 -8.83
N LEU A 42 -9.59 12.93 -7.67
CA LEU A 42 -10.96 12.47 -7.38
C LEU A 42 -11.97 13.61 -7.50
N THR A 43 -11.64 14.78 -6.97
CA THR A 43 -12.53 15.95 -6.99
C THR A 43 -12.82 16.38 -8.43
N LYS A 44 -11.78 16.48 -9.27
CA LYS A 44 -11.93 16.79 -10.70
C LYS A 44 -12.81 15.77 -11.42
N TYR A 45 -12.59 14.48 -11.17
CA TYR A 45 -13.40 13.42 -11.76
C TYR A 45 -14.88 13.54 -11.38
N LEU A 46 -15.17 13.77 -10.09
CA LEU A 46 -16.54 13.92 -9.59
C LEU A 46 -17.22 15.19 -10.09
N GLU A 47 -16.47 16.29 -10.28
CA GLU A 47 -17.01 17.54 -10.83
C GLU A 47 -17.51 17.34 -12.27
N VAL A 48 -16.73 16.65 -13.11
CA VAL A 48 -17.14 16.29 -14.47
C VAL A 48 -18.41 15.42 -14.46
N LYS A 49 -18.47 14.41 -13.57
CA LYS A 49 -19.65 13.56 -13.42
C LYS A 49 -20.89 14.32 -12.94
N ALA A 50 -20.71 15.27 -12.02
CA ALA A 50 -21.79 16.12 -11.53
C ALA A 50 -22.34 17.04 -12.65
N GLN A 51 -21.46 17.63 -13.47
CA GLN A 51 -21.86 18.44 -14.62
C GLN A 51 -22.66 17.63 -15.65
N MET A 52 -22.29 16.37 -15.88
CA MET A 52 -23.02 15.45 -16.76
C MET A 52 -24.33 14.92 -16.14
N LYS A 53 -24.54 15.13 -14.83
CA LYS A 53 -25.63 14.52 -14.03
C LYS A 53 -25.62 12.99 -14.09
N ASP A 54 -24.42 12.40 -14.18
CA ASP A 54 -24.23 10.96 -14.19
C ASP A 54 -24.42 10.36 -12.80
N SER A 55 -25.02 9.17 -12.72
CA SER A 55 -24.99 8.37 -11.50
C SER A 55 -23.60 7.78 -11.28
N ILE A 56 -23.11 7.79 -10.04
CA ILE A 56 -21.82 7.20 -9.66
C ILE A 56 -22.02 6.01 -8.72
N ASP A 57 -21.23 4.96 -8.92
CA ASP A 57 -21.05 3.91 -7.91
C ASP A 57 -20.02 4.38 -6.89
N ILE A 58 -20.51 4.75 -5.69
CA ILE A 58 -19.68 5.24 -4.59
C ILE A 58 -18.66 4.17 -4.14
N LYS A 59 -19.04 2.89 -4.16
CA LYS A 59 -18.14 1.81 -3.73
C LYS A 59 -17.00 1.66 -4.73
N ASP A 60 -17.29 1.69 -6.03
CA ASP A 60 -16.25 1.55 -7.04
C ASP A 60 -15.31 2.77 -7.07
N ILE A 61 -15.84 4.00 -7.01
CA ILE A 61 -15.00 5.20 -7.07
C ILE A 61 -14.04 5.30 -5.87
N PHE A 62 -14.50 5.02 -4.65
CA PHE A 62 -13.61 5.02 -3.49
C PHE A 62 -12.60 3.86 -3.53
N ALA A 63 -12.99 2.72 -4.09
CA ALA A 63 -12.07 1.60 -4.26
C ALA A 63 -11.00 1.91 -5.33
N ARG A 64 -11.32 2.70 -6.37
CA ARG A 64 -10.36 3.23 -7.35
C ARG A 64 -9.43 4.27 -6.71
N TYR A 65 -9.98 5.23 -5.96
CA TYR A 65 -9.22 6.22 -5.20
C TYR A 65 -8.23 5.58 -4.21
N THR A 66 -8.69 4.65 -3.37
CA THR A 66 -7.83 3.96 -2.39
C THR A 66 -6.76 3.10 -3.05
N THR A 67 -7.06 2.49 -4.20
CA THR A 67 -6.04 1.79 -5.00
C THR A 67 -4.97 2.78 -5.43
N ASP A 68 -5.35 3.94 -5.98
CA ASP A 68 -4.39 4.94 -6.42
C ASP A 68 -3.53 5.46 -5.28
N VAL A 69 -4.14 5.85 -4.15
CA VAL A 69 -3.43 6.28 -2.94
C VAL A 69 -2.39 5.26 -2.47
N ILE A 70 -2.73 3.97 -2.42
CA ILE A 70 -1.79 2.92 -2.03
C ILE A 70 -0.70 2.73 -3.09
N MET A 71 -1.04 2.75 -4.38
CA MET A 71 -0.05 2.63 -5.46
C MET A 71 0.99 3.76 -5.40
N THR A 72 0.56 5.01 -5.18
CA THR A 72 1.48 6.15 -5.12
C THR A 72 2.23 6.24 -3.79
N THR A 73 1.59 5.91 -2.66
CA THR A 73 2.20 6.03 -1.32
C THR A 73 3.09 4.82 -0.99
N ALA A 74 2.63 3.61 -1.28
CA ALA A 74 3.33 2.37 -0.93
C ALA A 74 4.33 1.94 -2.00
N PHE A 75 4.02 2.16 -3.28
CA PHE A 75 4.86 1.73 -4.39
C PHE A 75 5.45 2.90 -5.18
N GLY A 76 5.09 4.15 -4.91
CA GLY A 76 5.61 5.28 -5.68
C GLY A 76 5.13 5.32 -7.13
N VAL A 77 4.08 4.58 -7.49
CA VAL A 77 3.54 4.45 -8.85
C VAL A 77 2.26 5.25 -8.96
N LYS A 78 2.16 6.11 -9.98
CA LYS A 78 0.91 6.78 -10.32
C LYS A 78 0.05 5.82 -11.16
N SER A 79 -1.06 5.35 -10.60
CA SER A 79 -1.85 4.27 -11.21
C SER A 79 -2.98 4.79 -12.10
N ASN A 80 -3.42 6.03 -11.89
CA ASN A 80 -4.55 6.64 -12.59
C ASN A 80 -5.85 5.81 -12.49
N CYS A 81 -6.03 5.02 -11.42
CA CYS A 81 -7.22 4.18 -11.23
C CYS A 81 -8.52 4.98 -11.27
N ILE A 82 -8.52 6.24 -10.84
CA ILE A 82 -9.70 7.12 -10.78
C ILE A 82 -10.25 7.40 -12.18
N GLU A 83 -9.39 7.55 -13.18
CA GLU A 83 -9.77 7.80 -14.57
C GLU A 83 -9.94 6.50 -15.33
N GLU A 84 -9.07 5.51 -15.10
CA GLU A 84 -9.04 4.23 -15.81
C GLU A 84 -9.57 3.06 -14.94
N PRO A 85 -10.85 2.66 -15.06
CA PRO A 85 -11.48 1.71 -14.13
C PRO A 85 -10.98 0.27 -14.29
N ASN A 86 -10.42 -0.02 -15.47
CA ASN A 86 -10.02 -1.37 -15.88
C ASN A 86 -8.49 -1.49 -15.96
N ASN A 87 -7.74 -0.61 -15.29
CA ASN A 87 -6.29 -0.73 -15.27
C ASN A 87 -5.84 -1.99 -14.49
N GLU A 88 -4.60 -2.39 -14.74
CA GLU A 88 -4.02 -3.60 -14.15
C GLU A 88 -4.00 -3.55 -12.62
N TYR A 89 -3.74 -2.38 -12.02
CA TYR A 89 -3.66 -2.19 -10.58
C TYR A 89 -5.02 -2.43 -9.90
N ARG A 90 -6.09 -1.93 -10.50
CA ARG A 90 -7.47 -2.11 -10.03
C ARG A 90 -7.91 -3.55 -10.21
N SER A 91 -7.59 -4.16 -11.35
CA SER A 91 -7.86 -5.58 -11.60
C SER A 91 -7.17 -6.47 -10.57
N MET A 92 -5.89 -6.22 -10.30
CA MET A 92 -5.13 -7.00 -9.32
C MET A 92 -5.61 -6.78 -7.89
N GLY A 93 -5.98 -5.54 -7.55
CA GLY A 93 -6.62 -5.21 -6.27
C GLY A 93 -7.95 -5.94 -6.07
N LYS A 94 -8.80 -6.05 -7.10
CA LYS A 94 -10.05 -6.82 -7.04
C LYS A 94 -9.79 -8.30 -6.76
N LYS A 95 -8.78 -8.91 -7.39
CA LYS A 95 -8.39 -10.31 -7.16
C LYS A 95 -7.93 -10.60 -5.73
N ILE A 96 -7.45 -9.61 -4.98
CA ILE A 96 -7.12 -9.78 -3.55
C ILE A 96 -8.39 -10.03 -2.72
N PHE A 97 -9.49 -9.38 -3.06
CA PHE A 97 -10.76 -9.49 -2.33
C PHE A 97 -11.69 -10.58 -2.87
N ASP A 98 -11.41 -11.11 -4.07
CA ASP A 98 -12.13 -12.22 -4.69
C ASP A 98 -11.60 -13.58 -4.21
N ILE A 99 -11.66 -13.79 -2.89
CA ILE A 99 -11.23 -15.05 -2.27
C ILE A 99 -12.44 -16.00 -2.23
N ASN A 100 -12.29 -17.19 -2.79
CA ASN A 100 -13.32 -18.23 -2.73
C ASN A 100 -13.70 -18.53 -1.26
N SER A 101 -15.00 -18.51 -0.97
CA SER A 101 -15.53 -18.76 0.38
C SER A 101 -15.08 -20.10 0.97
N ILE A 102 -14.82 -21.10 0.14
CA ILE A 102 -14.27 -22.40 0.56
C ILE A 102 -12.87 -22.23 1.14
N TRP A 103 -12.00 -21.43 0.51
CA TRP A 103 -10.65 -21.16 1.01
C TRP A 103 -10.69 -20.41 2.35
N ILE A 104 -11.63 -19.48 2.51
CA ILE A 104 -11.84 -18.77 3.78
C ILE A 104 -12.29 -19.74 4.87
N ALA A 105 -13.26 -20.61 4.57
CA ALA A 105 -13.75 -21.61 5.52
C ALA A 105 -12.64 -22.60 5.92
N LEU A 106 -11.85 -23.09 4.97
CA LEU A 106 -10.70 -23.94 5.25
C LEU A 106 -9.66 -23.24 6.14
N PHE A 107 -9.41 -21.95 5.91
CA PHE A 107 -8.50 -21.17 6.75
C PHE A 107 -9.01 -21.00 8.18
N MET A 108 -10.32 -20.82 8.35
CA MET A 108 -10.93 -20.63 9.67
C MET A 108 -11.03 -21.93 10.48
N PHE A 109 -11.43 -23.03 9.84
CA PHE A 109 -11.76 -24.28 10.54
C PHE A 109 -10.67 -25.35 10.47
N ALA A 110 -9.81 -25.32 9.44
CA ALA A 110 -8.78 -26.32 9.23
C ALA A 110 -7.43 -25.71 8.77
N PRO A 111 -6.87 -24.73 9.51
CA PRO A 111 -5.63 -24.06 9.11
C PRO A 111 -4.44 -25.01 8.97
N GLN A 112 -4.43 -26.12 9.74
CA GLN A 112 -3.41 -27.17 9.70
C GLN A 112 -3.28 -27.80 8.31
N ILE A 113 -4.39 -27.96 7.58
CA ILE A 113 -4.39 -28.53 6.22
C ILE A 113 -3.71 -27.54 5.25
N LEU A 114 -4.06 -26.25 5.35
CA LEU A 114 -3.47 -25.22 4.50
C LEU A 114 -1.97 -25.05 4.76
N GLU A 115 -1.54 -25.14 6.02
CA GLU A 115 -0.13 -25.12 6.40
C GLU A 115 0.61 -26.35 5.85
N PHE A 116 0.03 -27.55 5.99
CA PHE A 116 0.64 -28.78 5.51
C PHE A 116 0.85 -28.78 3.98
N PHE A 117 -0.17 -28.36 3.22
CA PHE A 117 -0.08 -28.26 1.76
C PHE A 117 0.55 -26.95 1.26
N SER A 118 0.97 -26.05 2.17
CA SER A 118 1.53 -24.74 1.83
C SER A 118 0.66 -23.92 0.86
N ILE A 119 -0.66 -24.02 1.01
CA ILE A 119 -1.61 -23.34 0.14
C ILE A 119 -1.73 -21.87 0.55
N SER A 120 -1.55 -20.97 -0.42
CA SER A 120 -1.71 -19.53 -0.24
C SER A 120 -3.14 -19.10 -0.53
N LEU A 121 -3.74 -18.29 0.36
CA LEU A 121 -5.03 -17.64 0.12
C LEU A 121 -4.96 -16.61 -1.00
N THR A 122 -3.80 -15.98 -1.17
CA THR A 122 -3.59 -15.01 -2.25
C THR A 122 -3.20 -15.75 -3.53
N PRO A 123 -3.87 -15.48 -4.67
CA PRO A 123 -3.49 -16.04 -5.96
C PRO A 123 -2.03 -15.76 -6.30
N ARG A 124 -1.34 -16.73 -6.92
CA ARG A 124 0.09 -16.58 -7.27
C ARG A 124 0.34 -15.39 -8.19
N GLU A 125 -0.55 -15.16 -9.16
CA GLU A 125 -0.48 -14.04 -10.10
C GLU A 125 -0.42 -12.69 -9.35
N VAL A 126 -1.33 -12.48 -8.40
CA VAL A 126 -1.40 -11.30 -7.52
C VAL A 126 -0.10 -11.13 -6.74
N SER A 127 0.37 -12.22 -6.12
CA SER A 127 1.61 -12.18 -5.34
C SER A 127 2.81 -11.82 -6.22
N SER A 128 2.93 -12.42 -7.41
CA SER A 128 4.04 -12.14 -8.33
C SER A 128 4.04 -10.70 -8.81
N PHE A 129 2.87 -10.15 -9.13
CA PHE A 129 2.74 -8.76 -9.58
C PHE A 129 3.26 -7.75 -8.55
N TYR A 130 2.74 -7.80 -7.31
CA TYR A 130 3.17 -6.86 -6.27
C TYR A 130 4.61 -7.10 -5.82
N MET A 131 5.10 -8.35 -5.81
CA MET A 131 6.49 -8.65 -5.46
C MET A 131 7.48 -8.18 -6.54
N ASN A 132 7.14 -8.32 -7.82
CA ASN A 132 7.96 -7.82 -8.92
C ASN A 132 8.01 -6.29 -8.89
N MET A 133 6.84 -5.65 -8.76
CA MET A 133 6.77 -4.20 -8.63
C MET A 133 7.59 -3.67 -7.45
N PHE A 134 7.49 -4.32 -6.28
CA PHE A 134 8.30 -3.94 -5.12
C PHE A 134 9.80 -4.08 -5.43
N ARG A 135 10.22 -5.20 -6.00
CA ARG A 135 11.63 -5.48 -6.35
C ARG A 135 12.16 -4.45 -7.33
N GLU A 136 11.47 -4.23 -8.43
CA GLU A 136 11.83 -3.27 -9.47
C GLU A 136 11.96 -1.85 -8.89
N ASN A 137 11.05 -1.46 -8.00
CA ASN A 137 11.10 -0.15 -7.37
C ASN A 137 12.33 0.01 -6.46
N VAL A 138 12.61 -1.01 -5.63
CA VAL A 138 13.79 -1.01 -4.75
C VAL A 138 15.06 -0.96 -5.59
N GLU A 139 15.17 -1.79 -6.63
CA GLU A 139 16.34 -1.84 -7.52
C GLU A 139 16.53 -0.51 -8.27
N TYR A 140 15.45 0.07 -8.79
CA TYR A 140 15.50 1.36 -9.48
C TYR A 140 15.99 2.48 -8.55
N ARG A 141 15.44 2.57 -7.33
CA ARG A 141 15.81 3.61 -6.36
C ARG A 141 17.23 3.45 -5.85
N ASP A 142 17.67 2.21 -5.63
CA ASP A 142 19.04 1.91 -5.22
C ASP A 142 20.05 2.32 -6.29
N LYS A 143 19.78 1.98 -7.56
CA LYS A 143 20.66 2.31 -8.68
C LYS A 143 20.75 3.81 -8.98
N HIS A 144 19.64 4.54 -8.84
CA HIS A 144 19.55 5.96 -9.24
C HIS A 144 19.61 6.93 -8.05
N ASN A 145 19.82 6.44 -6.81
CA ASN A 145 19.85 7.25 -5.59
C ASN A 145 18.57 8.12 -5.41
N VAL A 146 17.42 7.58 -5.79
CA VAL A 146 16.14 8.31 -5.70
C VAL A 146 15.62 8.25 -4.27
N VAL A 147 15.39 9.43 -3.68
CA VAL A 147 14.80 9.58 -2.34
C VAL A 147 13.45 10.26 -2.46
N ARG A 148 12.37 9.52 -2.20
CA ARG A 148 11.00 10.04 -2.11
C ARG A 148 10.48 9.86 -0.68
N HIS A 149 9.80 10.85 -0.12
CA HIS A 149 9.25 10.78 1.24
C HIS A 149 7.94 9.96 1.26
N ASP A 150 8.03 8.68 0.92
CA ASP A 150 6.92 7.74 0.83
C ASP A 150 7.18 6.46 1.65
N PHE A 151 6.18 5.57 1.69
CA PHE A 151 6.28 4.35 2.49
C PHE A 151 7.33 3.37 1.94
N MET A 152 7.56 3.34 0.62
CA MET A 152 8.62 2.53 0.01
C MET A 152 10.00 2.89 0.58
N ASN A 153 10.30 4.18 0.71
CA ASN A 153 11.56 4.62 1.30
C ASN A 153 11.71 4.22 2.77
N LEU A 154 10.62 4.27 3.54
CA LEU A 154 10.62 3.81 4.93
C LEU A 154 10.90 2.31 5.02
N LEU A 155 10.34 1.50 4.11
CA LEU A 155 10.63 0.08 4.01
C LEU A 155 12.09 -0.19 3.61
N ILE A 156 12.63 0.54 2.64
CA ILE A 156 14.04 0.42 2.23
C ILE A 156 14.98 0.72 3.41
N GLN A 157 14.70 1.77 4.20
CA GLN A 157 15.45 2.07 5.42
C GLN A 157 15.40 0.91 6.41
N LEU A 158 14.20 0.39 6.67
CA LEU A 158 14.02 -0.73 7.59
C LEU A 158 14.77 -1.99 7.11
N MET A 159 14.81 -2.24 5.81
CA MET A 159 15.54 -3.36 5.20
C MET A 159 17.07 -3.20 5.28
N LYS A 160 17.59 -2.00 5.02
CA LYS A 160 19.04 -1.73 4.96
C LYS A 160 19.66 -1.45 6.32
N LYS A 161 18.99 -0.67 7.16
CA LYS A 161 19.49 -0.17 8.45
C LYS A 161 18.93 -0.94 9.65
N GLY A 162 17.79 -1.62 9.49
CA GLY A 162 17.09 -2.30 10.58
C GLY A 162 16.21 -1.37 11.43
N TYR A 163 16.18 -0.07 11.15
CA TYR A 163 15.34 0.93 11.79
C TYR A 163 14.92 2.03 10.80
N VAL A 164 13.97 2.87 11.20
CA VAL A 164 13.48 4.03 10.44
C VAL A 164 13.94 5.28 11.16
N GLU A 165 14.50 6.26 10.44
CA GLU A 165 14.98 7.50 11.03
C GLU A 165 13.82 8.32 11.62
N SER A 166 14.01 8.80 12.86
CA SER A 166 13.01 9.61 13.56
C SER A 166 12.83 10.97 12.89
N ASP A 167 11.67 11.60 13.09
CA ASP A 167 11.30 12.87 12.46
C ASP A 167 12.10 14.10 12.97
N GLY A 168 13.14 13.89 13.79
CA GLY A 168 13.77 14.92 14.62
C GLY A 168 15.04 15.62 14.13
N ASP A 169 15.64 15.26 12.98
CA ASP A 169 16.98 15.79 12.62
C ASP A 169 17.00 16.97 11.62
N LYS A 170 15.89 17.68 11.40
CA LYS A 170 15.84 18.83 10.46
C LYS A 170 15.12 20.09 10.94
N ASN A 171 14.73 20.21 12.21
CA ASN A 171 14.15 21.46 12.73
C ASN A 171 15.17 22.26 13.56
N GLY A 172 16.32 22.54 12.96
CA GLY A 172 17.32 23.44 13.50
C GLY A 172 17.60 24.57 12.52
N ILE A 173 16.64 25.47 12.29
CA ILE A 173 16.89 26.87 11.93
C ILE A 173 15.79 27.69 12.60
N ASP A 174 16.22 28.64 13.43
CA ASP A 174 15.42 29.55 14.24
C ASP A 174 14.47 30.44 13.39
N GLU A 175 13.21 30.54 13.80
CA GLU A 175 12.35 31.69 13.46
C GLU A 175 12.34 32.63 14.67
N PRO A 176 12.86 33.87 14.55
CA PRO A 176 12.69 34.87 15.60
C PRO A 176 11.26 35.42 15.60
N CYS A 177 10.82 35.81 16.79
CA CYS A 177 9.50 36.36 17.13
C CYS A 177 9.03 37.50 16.22
#